data_AF-A0A2N6EGZ8-F1
#
_entry.id   AF-A0A2N6EGZ8-F1
#
_cell.length_a   1.000
_cell.length_b   1.000
_cell.length_c   1.000
_cell.angle_alpha   90.00
_cell.angle_beta   90.00
_cell.angle_gamma   90.00
#
_symmetry.space_group_name_H-M   'P 1'
#
loop_
_entity.id
_entity.type
_entity.pdbx_description
1 polymer ?
#
loop_
_entity_poly.entity_id
_entity_poly.type
_entity_poly.pdbx_seq_one_letter_code
_entity_poly.pdbx_strand_id
1 'polypeptide(L)' 'MDIQTLTAFFMWCSILNGGLLALWTVFCVFAPDLVYRTQRRWFPIPRETWDVVIYYFLGMFKIVFLVFNLVPYVALRIIG' A
#
# COMPACT_ATOMS: atom_id res chain seq x y z
N MET A 1 -10.26 20.84 13.98
CA MET A 1 -9.24 20.87 12.91
C MET A 1 -9.79 21.72 11.80
N ASP A 2 -8.99 22.63 11.24
CA ASP A 2 -9.40 23.35 10.04
C ASP A 2 -9.33 22.43 8.81
N ILE A 3 -10.09 22.76 7.76
CA ILE A 3 -10.10 22.02 6.48
C ILE A 3 -8.67 21.95 5.90
N GLN A 4 -7.86 23.00 6.08
CA GLN A 4 -6.46 23.02 5.63
C GLN A 4 -5.62 21.97 6.36
N THR A 5 -5.78 21.85 7.69
CA THR A 5 -5.06 20.84 8.50
C THR A 5 -5.47 19.42 8.11
N LEU A 6 -6.77 19.19 7.89
CA LEU A 6 -7.28 17.88 7.50
C LEU A 6 -6.81 17.49 6.08
N THR A 7 -6.78 18.45 5.16
CA THR A 7 -6.25 18.25 3.80
C THR A 7 -4.76 17.89 3.83
N ALA A 8 -3.97 18.60 4.63
CA ALA A 8 -2.54 18.31 4.80
C ALA A 8 -2.30 16.91 5.42
N PHE A 9 -3.13 16.52 6.40
CA PHE A 9 -3.07 15.19 6.98
C PHE A 9 -3.31 14.10 5.92
N PHE A 10 -4.42 14.18 5.18
CA PHE A 10 -4.73 13.19 4.14
C PHE A 10 -3.73 13.22 2.97
N MET A 11 -3.09 14.37 2.69
CA MET A 11 -1.99 14.47 1.73
C MET A 11 -0.81 13.61 2.16
N TRP A 12 -0.31 13.79 3.39
CA TRP A 12 0.82 13.03 3.91
C TRP A 12 0.48 11.54 4.07
N CYS A 13 -0.73 11.22 4.53
CA CYS A 13 -1.21 9.85 4.55
C CYS A 13 -1.22 9.22 3.15
N SER A 14 -1.63 9.97 2.12
CA SER A 14 -1.60 9.47 0.74
C SER A 14 -0.17 9.28 0.21
N ILE A 15 0.74 10.20 0.51
CA ILE A 15 2.15 10.10 0.11
C ILE A 15 2.82 8.90 0.77
N LEU A 16 2.66 8.74 2.09
CA LEU A 16 3.31 7.67 2.85
C LEU A 16 2.75 6.29 2.50
N ASN A 17 1.42 6.12 2.50
CA ASN A 17 0.80 4.84 2.16
C ASN A 17 0.96 4.49 0.68
N GLY A 18 0.85 5.49 -0.21
CA GLY A 18 1.06 5.30 -1.64
C GLY A 18 2.52 4.95 -1.96
N GLY A 19 3.47 5.62 -1.31
CA GLY A 19 4.90 5.31 -1.42
C GLY A 19 5.22 3.90 -0.92
N LEU A 20 4.65 3.48 0.20
CA LEU A 20 4.80 2.11 0.72
C LEU A 20 4.20 1.07 -0.23
N LEU A 21 3.02 1.33 -0.80
CA LEU A 21 2.37 0.44 -1.76
C LEU A 21 3.20 0.33 -3.05
N ALA A 22 3.73 1.44 -3.54
CA ALA A 22 4.59 1.47 -4.72
C ALA A 22 5.91 0.73 -4.46
N LEU A 23 6.54 0.96 -3.31
CA LEU A 23 7.76 0.27 -2.89
C LEU A 23 7.54 -1.26 -2.90
N TRP A 24 6.50 -1.74 -2.21
CA TRP A 24 6.20 -3.17 -2.16
C TRP A 24 5.87 -3.74 -3.54
N THR A 25 5.11 -3.01 -4.36
CA THR A 25 4.78 -3.43 -5.73
C THR A 25 6.06 -3.55 -6.58
N VAL A 26 6.96 -2.58 -6.51
CA VAL A 26 8.26 -2.62 -7.22
C VAL A 26 9.09 -3.82 -6.77
N PHE A 27 9.23 -4.07 -5.47
CA PHE A 27 9.97 -5.23 -4.99
C PHE A 27 9.34 -6.56 -5.41
N CYS A 28 8.01 -6.66 -5.39
CA CYS A 28 7.32 -7.89 -5.79
C CYS A 28 7.40 -8.13 -7.31
N VAL A 29 7.42 -7.08 -8.14
CA VAL A 29 7.50 -7.20 -9.60
C VAL A 29 8.94 -7.43 -10.08
N PHE A 30 9.90 -6.65 -9.59
CA PHE A 30 11.29 -6.69 -10.09
C PHE A 30 12.17 -7.70 -9.37
N ALA A 31 11.81 -8.07 -8.14
CA ALA A 31 12.64 -8.93 -7.30
C ALA A 31 11.81 -10.00 -6.53
N PRO A 32 10.85 -10.70 -7.16
CA PRO A 32 9.95 -11.62 -6.47
C PRO A 32 10.69 -12.72 -5.69
N ASP A 33 11.77 -13.26 -6.26
CA ASP A 33 12.55 -14.33 -5.61
C ASP A 33 13.35 -13.84 -4.39
N LEU A 34 13.80 -12.58 -4.39
CA LEU A 34 14.48 -11.97 -3.25
C LEU A 34 13.51 -11.76 -2.10
N VAL A 35 12.30 -11.27 -2.39
CA VAL A 35 11.24 -11.09 -1.39
C VAL A 35 10.81 -12.45 -0.84
N TYR A 36 10.54 -13.43 -1.70
CA TYR A 36 10.18 -14.79 -1.30
C TYR A 36 11.26 -15.44 -0.44
N ARG A 37 12.53 -15.39 -0.86
CA ARG A 37 13.64 -16.01 -0.10
C ARG A 37 13.81 -15.40 1.29
N THR A 38 13.60 -14.10 1.41
CA THR A 38 13.69 -13.40 2.69
C THR A 38 12.53 -13.78 3.60
N GLN A 39 11.31 -13.76 3.08
CA GLN A 39 10.09 -14.12 3.81
C GLN A 39 10.05 -15.61 4.20
N ARG A 40 10.53 -16.50 3.33
CA ARG A 40 10.57 -17.95 3.57
C ARG A 40 11.38 -18.33 4.80
N ARG A 41 12.40 -17.54 5.16
CA ARG A 41 13.19 -17.76 6.39
C ARG A 41 12.35 -17.59 7.66
N TRP A 42 11.32 -16.75 7.61
CA TRP A 42 10.42 -16.47 8.72
C TRP A 42 9.18 -17.37 8.68
N PHE A 43 8.66 -17.62 7.47
CA PHE A 43 7.47 -18.42 7.24
C PHE A 43 7.74 -19.46 6.15
N PRO A 44 7.91 -20.75 6.48
CA PRO A 44 8.20 -21.79 5.50
C PRO A 44 6.93 -22.18 4.74
N ILE A 45 6.51 -21.33 3.80
CA ILE A 45 5.32 -21.50 2.97
C ILE A 45 5.72 -21.88 1.53
N PRO A 46 4.99 -22.79 0.85
CA PRO A 46 5.16 -23.05 -0.58
C PRO A 46 5.07 -21.78 -1.43
N ARG A 47 5.80 -21.74 -2.54
CA ARG A 47 5.86 -20.56 -3.42
C ARG A 47 4.48 -20.18 -3.98
N GLU A 48 3.71 -21.17 -4.40
CA GLU A 48 2.37 -20.98 -4.97
C GLU A 48 1.43 -20.29 -3.99
N THR A 49 1.43 -20.73 -2.72
CA THR A 49 0.64 -20.10 -1.66
C THR A 49 1.14 -18.69 -1.35
N TRP A 50 2.46 -18.48 -1.35
CA TRP A 50 3.04 -17.15 -1.12
C TRP A 50 2.64 -16.15 -2.20
N ASP A 51 2.66 -16.55 -3.48
CA ASP A 51 2.25 -15.70 -4.61
C ASP A 51 0.77 -15.26 -4.49
N VAL A 52 -0.11 -16.17 -4.06
CA VAL A 52 -1.54 -15.83 -3.80
C VAL A 52 -1.68 -14.87 -2.62
N VAL A 53 -0.96 -15.13 -1.51
CA VAL A 53 -1.03 -14.30 -0.30
C VAL A 53 -0.51 -12.89 -0.56
N ILE A 54 0.63 -12.74 -1.25
CA ILE A 54 1.18 -11.41 -1.54
C ILE A 54 0.29 -10.63 -2.50
N TYR A 55 -0.31 -11.30 -3.49
CA TYR A 55 -1.28 -10.67 -4.39
C TYR A 55 -2.51 -10.17 -3.62
N TYR A 56 -3.06 -11.00 -2.73
CA TYR A 56 -4.21 -10.60 -1.90
C TYR A 56 -3.84 -9.46 -0.94
N PHE A 57 -2.67 -9.53 -0.31
CA PHE A 57 -2.18 -8.48 0.58
C PHE A 57 -2.00 -7.14 -0.14
N LEU A 58 -1.34 -7.13 -1.29
CA LEU A 58 -1.16 -5.93 -2.12
C LEU A 58 -2.50 -5.38 -2.62
N GLY A 59 -3.40 -6.27 -3.05
CA GLY A 59 -4.75 -5.90 -3.49
C GLY A 59 -5.57 -5.25 -2.37
N MET A 60 -5.59 -5.86 -1.19
CA MET A 60 -6.28 -5.32 -0.02
C MET A 60 -5.65 -4.00 0.44
N PHE A 61 -4.32 -3.92 0.49
CA PHE A 61 -3.62 -2.69 0.86
C PHE A 61 -3.91 -1.55 -0.13
N LYS A 62 -3.97 -1.86 -1.44
CA LYS A 62 -4.39 -0.91 -2.47
C LYS A 62 -5.81 -0.39 -2.25
N ILE A 63 -6.77 -1.26 -1.92
CA ILE A 63 -8.15 -0.85 -1.65
C ILE A 63 -8.22 0.06 -0.43
N VAL A 64 -7.58 -0.33 0.68
CA VAL A 64 -7.53 0.46 1.91
C VAL A 64 -6.89 1.82 1.65
N PHE A 65 -5.78 1.85 0.92
CA PHE A 65 -5.12 3.08 0.52
C PHE A 65 -6.06 4.01 -0.27
N LEU A 66 -6.74 3.49 -1.30
CA LEU A 66 -7.63 4.29 -2.14
C LEU A 66 -8.81 4.85 -1.35
N VAL A 67 -9.53 3.98 -0.62
CA VAL A 67 -10.79 4.35 0.05
C VAL A 67 -10.54 5.25 1.26
N PHE A 68 -9.49 5.01 2.04
CA PHE A 68 -9.27 5.71 3.31
C PHE A 68 -8.23 6.82 3.25
N ASN A 69 -7.42 6.92 2.20
CA ASN A 69 -6.41 7.98 2.10
C ASN A 69 -6.62 8.86 0.86
N LEU A 70 -6.59 8.26 -0.34
CA LEU A 70 -6.62 9.03 -1.58
C LEU A 70 -7.97 9.67 -1.86
N VAL A 71 -9.07 8.91 -1.73
CA VAL A 71 -10.43 9.43 -1.97
C VAL A 71 -10.78 10.57 -1.01
N PRO A 72 -10.55 10.47 0.32
CA PRO A 72 -10.78 11.59 1.24
C PRO A 72 -9.92 12.80 0.95
N TYR A 73 -8.64 12.61 0.57
CA TYR A 73 -7.77 13.72 0.15
C TYR A 73 -8.35 14.46 -1.06
N VAL A 74 -8.75 13.72 -2.10
CA VAL A 74 -9.35 14.30 -3.31
C VAL A 74 -10.66 15.00 -3.00
N ALA A 75 -11.53 14.41 -2.17
CA ALA A 75 -12.78 15.03 -1.74
C ALA A 75 -12.54 16.37 -1.02
N LEU A 76 -11.56 16.43 -0.11
CA LEU A 76 -11.20 17.66 0.59
C LEU A 76 -10.63 18.73 -0.36
N ARG A 77 -9.87 18.32 -1.39
CA ARG A 77 -9.36 19.24 -2.42
C ARG A 77 -10.44 19.77 -3.38
N ILE A 78 -11.59 19.11 -3.45
CA ILE A 78 -12.74 19.56 -4.25
C ILE A 78 -13.63 20.51 -3.44
N ILE A 79 -13.79 20.25 -2.14
CA ILE A 79 -14.72 20.98 -1.27
C ILE A 79 -14.07 22.20 -0.60
N GLY A 80 -12.79 22.10 -0.26
CA GLY A 80 -12.00 23.18 0.38
C GLY A 80 -11.32 24.09 -0.63
#